data_AF-A0A0F9MK91-F1
#
_entry.id   AF-A0A0F9MK91-F1
#
_cell.length_a   1.000
_cell.length_b   1.000
_cell.length_c   1.000
_cell.angle_alpha   90.00
_cell.angle_beta   90.00
_cell.angle_gamma   90.00
#
_symmetry.space_group_name_H-M   'P 1'
#
loop_
_entity.id
_entity.type
_entity.pdbx_description
1 polymer ?
#
loop_
_entity_poly.entity_id
_entity_poly.type
_entity_poly.pdbx_seq_one_letter_code
_entity_poly.pdbx_strand_id
1 'polypeptide(L)'
;MPNGYFVQPYLFLIEVLFGLYMGIVALRIIMQWAHWEYHNPLVQLIIRATQIPVKFLRRFIPPVGRWDTATIVLLFALAVLKLLLMALVIPSLLNVVVIIRLTLADVFSLFITLFCASIIVEVILSWVQPHSNNPISPLLSRMNGPLLRPIRRRLPAMSGLDLSPLIAILGLQLLSMLVLPLLKGGL
;
A
#
# COMPACT_ATOMS: atom_id res chain seq x y z
N MET A 1 -17.63 -1.40 -31.70
CA MET A 1 -18.69 -1.86 -30.78
C MET A 1 -18.90 -0.79 -29.70
N PRO A 2 -20.15 -0.42 -29.33
CA PRO A 2 -20.45 0.64 -28.35
C PRO A 2 -20.04 0.31 -26.91
N ASN A 3 -19.46 -0.88 -26.69
CA ASN A 3 -19.10 -1.42 -25.37
C ASN A 3 -18.09 -0.56 -24.60
N GLY A 4 -17.28 0.28 -25.28
CA GLY A 4 -16.25 1.08 -24.61
C GLY A 4 -16.79 2.18 -23.68
N TYR A 5 -17.96 2.77 -23.96
CA TYR A 5 -18.43 3.94 -23.22
C TYR A 5 -18.77 3.63 -21.75
N PHE A 6 -19.43 2.49 -21.49
CA PHE A 6 -19.80 2.07 -20.13
C PHE A 6 -18.76 1.18 -19.45
N VAL A 7 -17.94 0.48 -20.24
CA VAL A 7 -16.87 -0.37 -19.69
C VAL A 7 -15.79 0.45 -19.00
N GLN A 8 -15.37 1.59 -19.58
CA GLN A 8 -14.30 2.41 -18.99
C GLN A 8 -14.70 2.99 -17.61
N PRO A 9 -15.88 3.61 -17.43
CA PRO A 9 -16.33 4.06 -16.12
C PRO A 9 -16.48 2.91 -15.11
N TYR A 10 -16.94 1.74 -15.54
CA TYR A 10 -17.08 0.57 -14.68
C TYR A 10 -15.72 0.08 -14.15
N LEU A 11 -14.73 -0.06 -15.04
CA LEU A 11 -13.38 -0.48 -14.66
C LEU A 11 -12.72 0.54 -13.72
N PHE A 12 -12.86 1.83 -14.03
CA PHE A 12 -12.37 2.92 -13.18
C PHE A 12 -13.01 2.89 -11.79
N LEU A 13 -14.33 2.70 -11.70
CA LEU A 13 -15.03 2.65 -10.41
C LEU A 13 -14.52 1.50 -9.54
N ILE A 14 -14.33 0.31 -10.11
CA ILE A 14 -13.74 -0.83 -9.41
C ILE A 14 -12.33 -0.50 -8.95
N GLU A 15 -11.49 0.03 -9.86
CA GLU A 15 -10.11 0.36 -9.56
C GLU A 15 -9.99 1.35 -8.41
N VAL A 16 -10.79 2.41 -8.41
CA VAL A 16 -10.79 3.42 -7.36
C VAL A 16 -11.33 2.87 -6.05
N LEU A 17 -12.50 2.21 -6.06
CA LEU A 17 -13.13 1.72 -4.83
C LEU A 17 -12.27 0.65 -4.14
N PHE A 18 -11.80 -0.34 -4.90
CA PHE A 18 -10.94 -1.37 -4.36
C PHE A 18 -9.55 -0.83 -4.04
N GLY A 19 -8.98 0.06 -4.87
CA GLY A 19 -7.68 0.68 -4.60
C GLY A 19 -7.65 1.47 -3.30
N LEU A 20 -8.68 2.29 -3.05
CA LEU A 20 -8.84 3.02 -1.79
C LEU A 20 -8.98 2.06 -0.61
N TYR A 21 -9.86 1.07 -0.72
CA TYR A 21 -10.11 0.14 0.39
C TYR A 21 -8.90 -0.77 0.68
N MET A 22 -8.26 -1.30 -0.35
CA MET A 22 -6.99 -2.02 -0.24
C MET A 22 -5.89 -1.13 0.35
N GLY A 23 -5.85 0.15 -0.02
CA GLY A 23 -4.93 1.13 0.57
C GLY A 23 -5.13 1.28 2.08
N ILE A 24 -6.37 1.35 2.56
CA ILE A 24 -6.67 1.39 4.00
C ILE A 24 -6.21 0.10 4.71
N VAL A 25 -6.46 -1.07 4.10
CA VAL A 25 -6.02 -2.37 4.65
C VAL A 25 -4.49 -2.49 4.65
N ALA A 26 -3.83 -2.08 3.58
CA ALA A 26 -2.38 -2.09 3.47
C ALA A 26 -1.74 -1.12 4.47
N LEU A 27 -2.30 0.07 4.63
CA LEU A 27 -1.89 1.00 5.68
C LEU A 27 -1.93 0.32 7.04
N ARG A 28 -3.03 -0.37 7.40
CA ARG A 28 -3.13 -1.13 8.67
C ARG A 28 -1.98 -2.13 8.84
N ILE A 29 -1.62 -2.87 7.80
CA ILE A 29 -0.49 -3.82 7.83
C ILE A 29 0.82 -3.07 8.09
N ILE A 30 1.03 -1.93 7.43
CA ILE A 30 2.23 -1.11 7.62
C ILE A 30 2.31 -0.58 9.06
N MET A 31 1.18 -0.16 9.66
CA MET A 31 1.16 0.31 11.06
C MET A 31 1.53 -0.79 12.05
N GLN A 32 1.04 -2.02 11.80
CA GLN A 32 1.35 -3.17 12.63
C GLN A 32 2.84 -3.49 12.56
N TRP A 33 3.43 -3.43 11.36
CA TRP A 33 4.87 -3.62 11.17
C TRP A 33 5.71 -2.52 11.84
N ALA A 34 5.28 -1.26 11.75
CA ALA A 34 5.97 -0.12 12.35
C ALA A 34 5.73 0.02 13.87
N HIS A 35 5.00 -0.91 14.51
CA HIS A 35 4.65 -0.90 15.93
C HIS A 35 4.10 0.46 16.40
N TRP A 36 3.16 1.04 15.65
CA TRP A 36 2.57 2.35 15.96
C TRP A 36 1.80 2.40 17.29
N GLU A 37 1.76 3.58 17.91
CA GLU A 37 0.95 3.86 19.10
C GLU A 37 -0.53 4.04 18.72
N TYR A 38 -1.42 3.24 19.32
CA TYR A 38 -2.86 3.19 19.02
C TYR A 38 -3.65 4.47 19.37
N HIS A 39 -3.00 5.48 19.96
CA HIS A 39 -3.65 6.68 20.47
C HIS A 39 -3.99 7.71 19.38
N ASN A 40 -3.42 7.60 18.17
CA ASN A 40 -3.68 8.56 17.10
C ASN A 40 -5.07 8.31 16.44
N PRO A 41 -5.90 9.34 16.27
CA PRO A 41 -7.25 9.20 15.70
C PRO A 41 -7.28 8.60 14.28
N LEU A 42 -6.24 8.85 13.45
CA LEU A 42 -6.17 8.28 12.10
C LEU A 42 -5.92 6.77 12.13
N VAL A 43 -5.10 6.32 13.08
CA VAL A 43 -4.85 4.88 13.30
C VAL A 43 -6.15 4.20 13.72
N GLN A 44 -6.92 4.83 14.61
CA GLN A 44 -8.21 4.31 15.02
C GLN A 44 -9.22 4.28 13.86
N LEU A 45 -9.24 5.30 12.99
CA LEU A 45 -10.08 5.32 11.80
C LEU A 45 -9.79 4.10 10.92
N ILE A 46 -8.52 3.85 10.64
CA ILE A 46 -8.10 2.76 9.75
C ILE A 46 -8.40 1.39 10.37
N ILE A 47 -8.17 1.23 11.67
CA ILE A 47 -8.55 0.00 12.40
C ILE A 47 -10.07 -0.18 12.35
N ARG A 48 -10.85 0.87 12.63
CA ARG A 48 -12.33 0.81 12.63
C ARG A 48 -12.90 0.52 11.24
N ALA A 49 -12.31 1.09 10.19
CA ALA A 49 -12.74 0.85 8.81
C ALA A 49 -12.50 -0.61 8.37
N THR A 50 -11.46 -1.26 8.91
CA THR A 50 -11.04 -2.61 8.49
C THR A 50 -11.47 -3.71 9.48
N GLN A 51 -11.93 -3.37 10.68
CA GLN A 51 -12.22 -4.36 11.73
C GLN A 51 -13.34 -5.33 11.38
N ILE A 52 -14.38 -4.89 10.68
CA ILE A 52 -15.57 -5.70 10.38
C ILE A 52 -15.16 -6.92 9.52
N PRO A 53 -14.55 -6.73 8.34
CA PRO A 53 -14.12 -7.86 7.52
C PRO A 53 -12.98 -8.65 8.14
N VAL A 54 -12.07 -8.00 8.87
CA VAL A 54 -11.01 -8.74 9.59
C VAL A 54 -11.60 -9.66 10.65
N LYS A 55 -12.59 -9.22 11.45
CA LYS A 55 -13.27 -10.08 12.43
C LYS A 55 -13.99 -11.26 11.78
N PHE A 56 -14.60 -11.03 10.62
CA PHE A 56 -15.22 -12.11 9.84
C PHE A 56 -14.18 -13.15 9.40
N LEU A 57 -13.04 -12.72 8.85
CA LEU A 57 -11.96 -13.61 8.44
C LEU A 57 -11.27 -14.31 9.62
N ARG A 58 -11.17 -13.65 10.77
CA ARG A 58 -10.64 -14.24 12.01
C ARG A 58 -11.45 -15.42 12.51
N ARG A 59 -12.70 -15.59 12.06
CA ARG A 59 -13.50 -16.79 12.34
C ARG A 59 -12.90 -18.04 11.69
N PHE A 60 -12.25 -17.88 10.53
CA PHE A 60 -11.66 -18.97 9.77
C PHE A 60 -10.15 -19.07 9.96
N ILE A 61 -9.48 -17.95 10.21
CA ILE A 61 -8.02 -17.87 10.26
C ILE A 61 -7.61 -17.33 11.62
N PRO A 62 -7.04 -18.17 12.51
CA PRO A 62 -6.56 -17.70 13.81
C PRO A 62 -5.38 -16.72 13.63
N PRO A 63 -5.25 -15.71 14.50
CA PRO A 63 -4.10 -14.81 14.48
C PRO A 63 -2.83 -15.59 14.85
N VAL A 64 -1.79 -15.51 14.01
CA VAL A 64 -0.51 -16.17 14.26
C VAL A 64 0.51 -15.14 14.73
N GLY A 65 0.85 -15.19 16.03
CA GLY A 65 1.89 -14.38 16.64
C GLY A 65 1.56 -12.88 16.70
N ARG A 66 2.55 -12.03 16.38
CA ARG A 66 2.43 -10.55 16.39
C ARG A 66 1.76 -9.96 15.15
N TRP A 67 1.49 -10.78 14.13
CA TRP A 67 0.94 -10.36 12.85
C TRP A 67 -0.54 -10.72 12.76
N ASP A 68 -1.36 -9.77 12.29
CA ASP A 68 -2.77 -10.04 12.01
C ASP A 68 -2.89 -10.73 10.65
N THR A 69 -2.65 -12.04 10.63
CA THR A 69 -2.74 -12.91 9.44
C THR A 69 -4.05 -12.70 8.66
N ALA A 70 -5.15 -12.48 9.38
CA ALA A 70 -6.45 -12.16 8.78
C ALA A 70 -6.44 -10.85 7.97
N THR A 71 -5.62 -9.86 8.33
CA THR A 71 -5.50 -8.60 7.57
C THR A 71 -4.71 -8.81 6.26
N ILE A 72 -3.66 -9.63 6.27
CA ILE A 72 -2.93 -10.00 5.06
C ILE A 72 -3.86 -10.77 4.11
N VAL A 73 -4.55 -11.79 4.63
CA VAL A 73 -5.50 -12.57 3.84
C VAL A 73 -6.62 -11.69 3.30
N LEU A 74 -7.13 -10.73 4.08
CA LEU A 74 -8.10 -9.76 3.60
C LEU A 74 -7.56 -8.97 2.39
N LEU A 75 -6.33 -8.48 2.45
CA LEU A 75 -5.73 -7.72 1.36
C LEU A 75 -5.65 -8.54 0.06
N PHE A 76 -5.18 -9.79 0.15
CA PHE A 76 -5.13 -10.69 -0.99
C PHE A 76 -6.52 -11.07 -1.51
N ALA A 77 -7.48 -11.33 -0.61
CA ALA A 77 -8.86 -11.62 -0.98
C ALA A 77 -9.51 -10.44 -1.72
N LEU A 78 -9.26 -9.20 -1.29
CA LEU A 78 -9.74 -8.00 -1.97
C LEU A 78 -9.11 -7.83 -3.36
N ALA A 79 -7.80 -8.08 -3.49
CA ALA A 79 -7.12 -8.02 -4.79
C ALA A 79 -7.67 -9.06 -5.77
N VAL A 80 -7.89 -10.31 -5.32
CA VAL A 80 -8.53 -11.36 -6.13
C VAL A 80 -9.97 -10.96 -6.48
N LEU A 81 -10.76 -10.49 -5.52
CA LEU A 81 -12.14 -10.06 -5.76
C LEU A 81 -12.20 -8.91 -6.79
N LYS A 82 -11.30 -7.93 -6.69
CA LYS A 82 -11.15 -6.85 -7.67
C LYS A 82 -10.92 -7.40 -9.08
N LEU A 83 -9.96 -8.32 -9.22
CA LEU A 83 -9.64 -8.93 -10.51
C LEU A 83 -10.79 -9.77 -11.07
N LEU A 84 -11.52 -10.50 -10.22
CA LEU A 84 -12.70 -11.27 -10.65
C LEU A 84 -13.82 -10.35 -11.17
N LEU A 85 -14.06 -9.21 -10.51
CA LEU A 85 -15.04 -8.23 -11.00
C LEU A 85 -14.59 -7.60 -12.33
N MET A 86 -13.30 -7.29 -12.49
CA MET A 86 -12.76 -6.82 -13.78
C MET A 86 -12.86 -7.90 -14.87
N ALA A 87 -12.68 -9.17 -14.51
CA ALA A 87 -12.76 -10.31 -15.43
C ALA A 87 -14.18 -10.55 -15.99
N LEU A 88 -15.23 -10.05 -15.34
CA LEU A 88 -16.61 -10.07 -15.88
C LEU A 88 -16.72 -9.29 -17.19
N VAL A 89 -15.86 -8.29 -17.38
CA VAL A 89 -15.86 -7.41 -18.56
C VAL A 89 -14.74 -7.77 -19.53
N ILE A 90 -13.61 -8.26 -19.01
CA ILE A 90 -12.46 -8.72 -19.79
C ILE A 90 -12.20 -10.20 -19.45
N PRO A 91 -12.88 -11.14 -20.13
CA PRO A 91 -12.83 -12.57 -19.77
C PRO A 91 -11.45 -13.22 -19.93
N SER A 92 -10.54 -12.59 -20.68
CA SER A 92 -9.15 -13.06 -20.82
C SER A 92 -8.37 -13.10 -19.50
N LEU A 93 -8.92 -12.51 -18.42
CA LEU A 93 -8.36 -12.51 -17.08
C LEU A 93 -8.71 -13.76 -16.24
N LEU A 94 -9.57 -14.67 -16.72
CA LEU A 94 -10.03 -15.84 -15.94
C LEU A 94 -8.99 -16.97 -15.79
N ASN A 95 -7.80 -16.83 -16.36
CA ASN A 95 -6.74 -17.81 -16.16
C ASN A 95 -6.20 -17.73 -14.72
N VAL A 96 -6.28 -18.82 -13.96
CA VAL A 96 -5.84 -18.91 -12.55
C VAL A 96 -4.41 -18.42 -12.37
N VAL A 97 -3.50 -18.76 -13.30
CA VAL A 97 -2.10 -18.32 -13.23
C VAL A 97 -1.99 -16.81 -13.44
N VAL A 98 -2.79 -16.23 -14.33
CA VAL A 98 -2.85 -14.78 -14.55
C VAL A 98 -3.40 -14.07 -13.31
N ILE A 99 -4.46 -14.59 -12.69
CA ILE A 99 -5.02 -14.02 -11.45
C ILE A 99 -3.98 -13.99 -10.35
N ILE A 100 -3.25 -15.10 -10.12
CA ILE A 100 -2.21 -15.16 -9.09
C ILE A 100 -1.12 -14.13 -9.36
N ARG A 101 -0.59 -14.10 -10.59
CA ARG A 101 0.44 -13.15 -11.03
C ARG A 101 0.03 -11.69 -10.84
N LEU A 102 -1.17 -11.33 -11.32
CA LEU A 102 -1.71 -9.98 -11.21
C LEU A 102 -2.02 -9.61 -9.77
N THR A 103 -2.52 -10.54 -8.95
CA THR A 103 -2.75 -10.30 -7.51
C THR A 103 -1.46 -9.92 -6.82
N LEU A 104 -0.37 -10.68 -7.06
CA LEU A 104 0.94 -10.37 -6.49
C LEU A 104 1.46 -9.02 -6.99
N ALA A 105 1.36 -8.75 -8.29
CA ALA A 105 1.79 -7.48 -8.89
C ALA A 105 1.03 -6.29 -8.30
N ASP A 106 -0.28 -6.43 -8.11
CA ASP A 106 -1.16 -5.37 -7.62
C ASP A 106 -0.89 -5.04 -6.15
N VAL A 107 -0.79 -6.06 -5.30
CA VAL A 107 -0.42 -5.90 -3.89
C VAL A 107 0.98 -5.29 -3.76
N PHE A 108 1.94 -5.77 -4.54
CA PHE A 108 3.30 -5.22 -4.55
C PHE A 108 3.32 -3.74 -4.96
N SER A 109 2.65 -3.40 -6.08
CA SER A 109 2.52 -2.03 -6.59
C SER A 109 1.86 -1.11 -5.55
N LEU A 110 0.85 -1.61 -4.84
CA LEU A 110 0.16 -0.87 -3.78
C LEU A 110 1.14 -0.45 -2.66
N PHE A 111 1.96 -1.38 -2.17
CA PHE A 111 2.93 -1.05 -1.11
C PHE A 111 3.98 -0.04 -1.60
N ILE A 112 4.52 -0.22 -2.80
CA ILE A 112 5.46 0.75 -3.39
C ILE A 112 4.81 2.14 -3.48
N THR A 113 3.58 2.21 -3.99
CA THR A 113 2.84 3.46 -4.13
C THR A 113 2.60 4.12 -2.77
N LEU A 114 2.19 3.34 -1.76
CA LEU A 114 1.95 3.85 -0.41
C LEU A 114 3.23 4.38 0.24
N PHE A 115 4.37 3.69 0.11
CA PHE A 115 5.65 4.17 0.64
C PHE A 115 6.18 5.39 -0.10
N CYS A 116 6.05 5.45 -1.43
CA CYS A 116 6.41 6.66 -2.18
C CYS A 116 5.54 7.84 -1.75
N ALA A 117 4.22 7.65 -1.68
CA ALA A 117 3.28 8.68 -1.26
C ALA A 117 3.57 9.15 0.17
N SER A 118 3.84 8.23 1.10
CA SER A 118 4.12 8.60 2.49
C SER A 118 5.43 9.36 2.66
N ILE A 119 6.47 9.00 1.91
CA ILE A 119 7.75 9.73 1.92
C ILE A 119 7.54 11.14 1.37
N ILE A 120 6.77 11.29 0.29
CA ILE A 120 6.42 12.61 -0.26
C ILE A 120 5.67 13.45 0.79
N VAL A 121 4.67 12.87 1.45
CA VAL A 121 3.92 13.57 2.51
C VAL A 121 4.84 13.97 3.67
N GLU A 122 5.77 13.11 4.09
CA GLU A 122 6.75 13.43 5.14
C GLU A 122 7.62 14.64 4.76
N VAL A 123 8.13 14.67 3.52
CA VAL A 123 8.93 15.78 3.01
C VAL A 123 8.12 17.07 2.95
N ILE A 124 6.91 17.02 2.41
CA ILE A 124 6.01 18.19 2.35
C ILE A 124 5.75 18.73 3.75
N LEU A 125 5.40 17.86 4.71
CA LEU A 125 5.16 18.29 6.09
C LEU A 125 6.40 18.90 6.74
N SER A 126 7.59 18.38 6.44
CA SER A 126 8.85 18.92 6.95
C SER A 126 9.15 20.35 6.47
N TRP A 127 8.73 20.70 5.24
CA TRP A 127 8.92 22.05 4.69
C TRP A 127 7.82 23.02 5.12
N VAL A 128 6.57 22.56 5.14
CA VAL A 128 5.42 23.42 5.44
C VAL A 128 5.33 23.71 6.94
N GLN A 129 5.65 22.75 7.81
CA GLN A 129 5.48 22.90 9.26
C GLN A 129 6.62 22.25 10.08
N PRO A 130 7.87 22.73 9.97
CA PRO A 130 9.01 22.13 10.67
C PRO A 130 8.93 22.14 12.20
N HIS A 131 8.11 23.03 12.79
CA HIS A 131 7.97 23.20 14.25
C HIS A 131 6.58 22.85 14.79
N SER A 132 5.70 22.23 13.99
CA SER A 132 4.35 21.89 14.47
C SER A 132 4.30 20.51 15.11
N ASN A 133 3.52 20.40 16.20
CA ASN A 133 3.15 19.12 16.82
C ASN A 133 2.06 18.41 16.00
N ASN A 134 2.29 18.22 14.70
CA ASN A 134 1.35 17.48 13.86
C ASN A 134 1.35 15.99 14.26
N PRO A 135 0.20 15.41 14.62
CA PRO A 135 0.12 14.01 15.05
C PRO A 135 0.52 13.01 13.94
N ILE A 136 0.57 13.42 12.67
CA ILE A 136 0.90 12.57 11.52
C ILE A 136 2.42 12.42 11.31
N SER A 137 3.20 13.47 11.60
CA SER A 137 4.66 13.47 11.42
C SER A 137 5.38 12.30 12.12
N PRO A 138 5.12 11.99 13.42
CA PRO A 138 5.74 10.85 14.08
C PRO A 138 5.29 9.51 13.48
N LEU A 139 4.11 9.43 12.87
CA LEU A 139 3.64 8.21 12.20
C LEU A 139 4.45 7.94 10.93
N LEU A 140 4.60 8.97 10.08
CA LEU A 140 5.32 8.87 8.82
C LEU A 140 6.80 8.57 9.05
N SER A 141 7.45 9.27 9.97
CA SER A 141 8.86 9.04 10.29
C SER A 141 9.14 7.64 10.88
N ARG A 142 8.21 7.07 11.66
CA ARG A 142 8.33 5.67 12.13
C ARG A 142 8.13 4.67 11.01
N MET A 143 7.16 4.92 10.12
CA MET A 143 6.83 4.05 9.00
C MET A 143 7.91 4.04 7.92
N ASN A 144 8.40 5.22 7.53
CA ASN A 144 9.44 5.38 6.51
C ASN A 144 10.84 5.16 7.10
N GLY A 145 10.98 5.20 8.43
CA GLY A 145 12.25 5.05 9.14
C GLY A 145 13.10 3.86 8.70
N PRO A 146 12.57 2.63 8.58
CA PRO A 146 13.37 1.49 8.15
C PRO A 146 13.86 1.59 6.69
N LEU A 147 13.17 2.34 5.82
CA LEU A 147 13.62 2.63 4.45
C LEU A 147 14.65 3.77 4.42
N LEU A 148 14.40 4.85 5.19
CA LEU A 148 15.22 6.06 5.19
C LEU A 148 16.50 5.93 6.04
N ARG A 149 16.48 5.22 7.17
CA ARG A 149 17.63 5.10 8.09
C ARG A 149 18.87 4.49 7.43
N PRO A 150 18.79 3.39 6.66
CA PRO A 150 19.96 2.84 5.98
C PRO A 150 20.58 3.82 4.97
N ILE A 151 19.73 4.59 4.29
CA ILE A 151 20.16 5.60 3.30
C ILE A 151 20.83 6.77 4.02
N ARG A 152 20.21 7.32 5.08
CA ARG A 152 20.76 8.38 5.93
C ARG A 152 22.12 8.03 6.51
N ARG A 153 22.35 6.75 6.86
CA ARG A 153 23.65 6.30 7.39
C ARG A 153 24.76 6.24 6.35
N ARG A 154 24.43 6.12 5.06
CA ARG A 154 25.41 6.05 3.96
C ARG A 154 25.66 7.39 3.31
N LEU A 155 24.74 8.34 3.45
CA LEU A 155 24.92 9.69 2.93
C LEU A 155 25.68 10.55 3.94
N PRO A 156 26.69 11.33 3.49
CA PRO A 156 27.27 12.36 4.34
C PRO A 156 26.20 13.38 4.72
N ALA A 157 26.25 13.91 5.94
CA ALA A 157 25.32 14.93 6.40
C ALA A 157 25.46 16.19 5.54
N MET A 158 24.58 16.35 4.54
CA MET A 158 24.57 17.51 3.68
C MET A 158 23.86 18.66 4.38
N SER A 159 24.48 19.84 4.34
CA SER A 159 24.07 21.14 4.90
C SER A 159 22.55 21.39 4.99
N GLY A 160 21.88 20.80 5.98
CA GLY A 160 20.47 21.03 6.31
C GLY A 160 19.41 20.41 5.37
N LEU A 161 19.79 19.82 4.22
CA LEU A 161 18.85 19.20 3.28
C LEU A 161 18.99 17.67 3.29
N ASP A 162 17.96 16.97 3.78
CA ASP A 162 17.90 15.51 3.75
C ASP A 162 17.52 15.03 2.34
N LEU A 163 18.50 14.54 1.56
CA LEU A 163 18.29 13.93 0.24
C LEU A 163 17.86 12.45 0.31
N SER A 164 17.83 11.85 1.50
CA SER A 164 17.45 10.45 1.67
C SER A 164 16.05 10.11 1.13
N PRO A 165 15.02 10.96 1.29
CA PRO A 165 13.70 10.75 0.69
C PRO A 165 13.73 10.59 -0.83
N LEU A 166 14.53 11.42 -1.53
CA LEU A 166 14.65 11.35 -2.98
C LEU A 166 15.27 10.01 -3.42
N ILE A 167 16.36 9.61 -2.76
CA ILE A 167 17.04 8.33 -3.06
C ILE A 167 16.12 7.14 -2.75
N ALA A 168 15.35 7.21 -1.67
CA ALA A 168 14.38 6.17 -1.32
C ALA A 168 13.29 6.04 -2.39
N ILE A 169 12.70 7.16 -2.84
CA ILE A 169 11.68 7.16 -3.89
C ILE A 169 12.27 6.60 -5.19
N LEU A 170 13.46 7.03 -5.60
CA LEU A 170 14.12 6.51 -6.79
C LEU A 170 14.38 5.00 -6.69
N GLY A 171 14.85 4.52 -5.54
CA GLY A 171 15.06 3.09 -5.29
C GLY A 171 13.76 2.28 -5.34
N LEU A 172 12.68 2.79 -4.76
CA LEU A 172 11.35 2.17 -4.80
C LEU A 172 10.78 2.13 -6.22
N GLN A 173 10.95 3.20 -7.00
CA GLN A 173 10.50 3.25 -8.39
C GLN A 173 11.30 2.29 -9.28
N LEU A 174 12.62 2.26 -9.12
CA LEU A 174 13.48 1.31 -9.82
C LEU A 174 13.09 -0.13 -9.48
N LEU A 175 12.85 -0.43 -8.21
CA LEU A 175 12.38 -1.73 -7.77
C LEU A 175 11.02 -2.08 -8.41
N SER A 176 10.10 -1.11 -8.48
CA SER A 176 8.81 -1.27 -9.18
C SER A 176 8.99 -1.64 -10.65
N MET A 177 9.85 -0.91 -11.36
CA MET A 177 10.13 -1.13 -12.79
C MET A 177 10.76 -2.50 -13.06
N LEU A 178 11.59 -3.02 -12.15
CA LEU A 178 12.23 -4.32 -12.30
C LEU A 178 11.30 -5.49 -11.92
N VAL A 179 10.51 -5.34 -10.85
CA VAL A 179 9.72 -6.45 -10.28
C VAL A 179 8.35 -6.58 -10.94
N LEU A 180 7.68 -5.48 -11.28
CA LEU A 180 6.32 -5.55 -11.84
C LEU A 180 6.22 -6.31 -13.17
N PRO A 181 7.13 -6.15 -14.15
CA PRO A 181 7.09 -6.93 -15.38
C PRO A 181 7.21 -8.44 -15.10
N LEU A 182 8.16 -8.81 -14.24
CA LEU A 182 8.39 -10.20 -13.82
C LEU A 182 7.14 -10.81 -13.19
N LEU A 183 6.48 -10.07 -12.28
CA LEU A 183 5.26 -10.53 -11.62
C LEU A 183 4.08 -10.64 -12.60
N LYS A 184 3.94 -9.71 -13.55
CA LYS A 184 2.87 -9.76 -14.57
C LYS A 184 3.09 -10.86 -15.61
N GLY A 185 4.30 -11.43 -15.67
CA GLY A 185 4.68 -12.47 -16.63
C GLY A 185 5.18 -11.91 -17.96
N GLY A 186 5.66 -10.67 -17.97
CA GLY A 186 6.32 -10.04 -19.12
C GLY A 186 7.84 -10.04 -18.98
N LEU A 187 8.50 -10.66 -19.95
CA LEU A 187 9.76 -10.16 -20.53
C LEU A 187 9.41 -9.62 -21.93
#